data_AF-A0A973A107-F1
#
_entry.id   AF-A0A973A107-F1
#
_cell.length_a   1.000
_cell.length_b   1.000
_cell.length_c   1.000
_cell.angle_alpha   90.00
_cell.angle_beta   90.00
_cell.angle_gamma   90.00
#
_symmetry.space_group_name_H-M   'P 1'
#
loop_
_entity.id
_entity.type
_entity.pdbx_description
1 polymer ?
#
loop_
_entity_poly.entity_id
_entity_poly.type
_entity_poly.pdbx_seq_one_letter_code
_entity_poly.pdbx_strand_id
1 'polypeptide(L)'
;MSEQHDNGPDLVDVTDSLEAVSVFRTWKNLFLFILTVCMLLIQGIFWVTDLGLLAQEQADPNSAQAARTVAADPNATSLPVTNTADMLSGITSVHLDRALSLINSIAFLVAVLLCLTLMFSMMITIVSRLGGIRHISRAFFLSMIVLVFLVPWHAILDFSVFGVLFELEDLVQSMTAKQDNLYATSLYYARFCGYWIVTLLMIFILQARLGRWARAMRRRLEII
;
A
#
# COMPACT_ATOMS: atom_id res chain seq x y z
N MET A 1 -47.35 35.34 27.42
CA MET A 1 -46.27 34.49 27.96
C MET A 1 -45.48 34.00 26.75
N SER A 2 -44.46 34.76 26.37
CA SER A 2 -43.66 34.54 25.17
C SER A 2 -42.66 33.42 25.44
N GLU A 3 -42.86 32.26 24.79
CA GLU A 3 -41.85 31.21 24.71
C GLU A 3 -40.64 31.76 23.95
N GLN A 4 -39.65 32.22 24.70
CA GLN A 4 -38.33 32.54 24.20
C GLN A 4 -37.65 31.20 23.91
N HIS A 5 -37.72 30.78 22.64
CA HIS A 5 -37.15 29.52 22.17
C HIS A 5 -35.63 29.58 22.38
N ASP A 6 -35.14 28.73 23.28
CA ASP A 6 -33.75 28.56 23.66
C ASP A 6 -32.97 27.90 22.50
N ASN A 7 -32.71 28.67 21.44
CA ASN A 7 -31.98 28.23 20.23
C ASN A 7 -30.45 28.29 20.40
N GLY A 8 -29.96 28.62 21.60
CA GLY A 8 -28.53 28.75 21.91
C GLY A 8 -27.74 27.44 22.02
N PRO A 9 -28.28 26.37 22.65
CA PRO A 9 -27.55 25.11 22.83
C PRO A 9 -27.30 24.37 21.51
N ASP A 10 -28.31 24.31 20.65
CA ASP A 10 -28.25 23.57 19.37
C ASP A 10 -27.22 24.15 18.39
N LEU A 11 -27.01 25.48 18.41
CA LEU A 11 -26.06 26.12 17.49
C LEU A 11 -24.59 25.88 17.89
N VAL A 12 -24.31 25.84 19.20
CA VAL A 12 -22.98 25.54 19.74
C VAL A 12 -22.63 24.07 19.50
N ASP A 13 -23.55 23.15 19.77
CA ASP A 13 -23.36 21.71 19.53
C ASP A 13 -23.12 21.39 18.04
N VAL A 14 -23.84 22.08 17.14
CA VAL A 14 -23.62 21.95 15.69
C VAL A 14 -22.23 22.50 15.33
N THR A 15 -21.81 23.65 15.87
CA THR A 15 -20.50 24.24 15.58
C THR A 15 -19.34 23.34 16.02
N ASP A 16 -19.39 22.79 17.24
CA ASP A 16 -18.38 21.86 17.75
C ASP A 16 -18.32 20.58 16.91
N SER A 17 -19.48 20.06 16.50
CA SER A 17 -19.54 18.87 15.64
C SER A 17 -18.92 19.12 14.26
N LEU A 18 -19.03 20.35 13.73
CA LEU A 18 -18.45 20.74 12.45
C LEU A 18 -16.94 20.92 12.53
N GLU A 19 -16.45 21.50 13.63
CA GLU A 19 -15.02 21.61 13.88
C GLU A 19 -14.40 20.22 13.98
N ALA A 20 -15.01 19.31 14.74
CA ALA A 20 -14.59 17.91 14.81
C ALA A 20 -14.56 17.26 13.42
N VAL A 21 -15.64 17.41 12.63
CA VAL A 21 -15.73 16.87 11.26
C VAL A 21 -14.63 17.44 10.34
N SER A 22 -14.23 18.70 10.53
CA SER A 22 -13.16 19.34 9.76
C SER A 22 -11.79 18.70 10.07
N VAL A 23 -11.52 18.37 11.33
CA VAL A 23 -10.31 17.67 11.76
C VAL A 23 -10.26 16.28 11.14
N PHE A 24 -11.34 15.50 11.26
CA PHE A 24 -11.45 14.18 10.62
C PHE A 24 -11.26 14.24 9.10
N ARG A 25 -11.63 15.35 8.45
CA ARG A 25 -11.45 15.55 7.02
C ARG A 25 -9.99 15.74 6.62
N THR A 26 -9.21 16.44 7.43
CA THR A 26 -7.78 16.62 7.21
C THR A 26 -7.03 15.31 7.43
N TRP A 27 -7.31 14.63 8.54
CA TRP A 27 -6.67 13.36 8.88
C TRP A 27 -6.91 12.26 7.85
N LYS A 28 -8.15 12.09 7.39
CA LYS A 28 -8.43 11.07 6.36
C LYS A 28 -7.69 11.34 5.04
N ASN A 29 -7.54 12.61 4.65
CA ASN A 29 -6.82 12.97 3.42
C ASN A 29 -5.32 12.71 3.58
N LEU A 30 -4.77 12.99 4.77
CA LEU A 30 -3.40 12.66 5.12
C LEU A 30 -3.17 11.14 5.06
N PHE A 31 -4.02 10.33 5.69
CA PHE A 31 -3.90 8.87 5.64
C PHE A 31 -4.00 8.31 4.22
N LEU A 32 -4.92 8.83 3.41
CA LEU A 32 -5.03 8.45 2.00
C LEU A 32 -3.80 8.84 1.19
N PHE A 33 -3.21 10.00 1.45
CA PHE A 33 -1.98 10.44 0.82
C PHE A 33 -0.82 9.53 1.18
N ILE A 34 -0.61 9.27 2.47
CA ILE A 34 0.44 8.36 2.96
C ILE A 34 0.26 6.96 2.35
N LEU A 35 -0.95 6.42 2.35
CA LEU A 35 -1.26 5.12 1.75
C LEU A 35 -0.93 5.07 0.26
N THR A 36 -1.24 6.14 -0.47
CA THR A 36 -0.93 6.25 -1.91
C THR A 36 0.58 6.30 -2.13
N VAL A 37 1.32 7.04 -1.32
CA VAL A 37 2.78 7.09 -1.38
C VAL A 37 3.39 5.72 -1.07
N CYS A 38 2.93 5.03 -0.03
CA CYS A 38 3.38 3.67 0.28
C CYS A 38 3.15 2.72 -0.91
N MET A 39 1.98 2.77 -1.56
CA MET A 39 1.70 1.97 -2.75
C MET A 39 2.64 2.29 -3.91
N LEU A 40 2.97 3.56 -4.12
CA LEU A 40 3.93 3.96 -5.16
C LEU A 40 5.35 3.49 -4.83
N LEU A 41 5.76 3.57 -3.56
CA LEU A 41 7.08 3.09 -3.13
C LEU A 41 7.22 1.57 -3.31
N ILE A 42 6.20 0.80 -2.93
CA ILE A 42 6.16 -0.66 -3.13
C ILE A 42 6.33 -1.00 -4.62
N GLN A 43 5.59 -0.30 -5.50
CA GLN A 43 5.71 -0.50 -6.94
C GLN A 43 7.08 -0.04 -7.48
N GLY A 44 7.64 1.05 -6.93
CA GLY A 44 8.98 1.51 -7.27
C GLY A 44 10.04 0.46 -6.94
N ILE A 45 9.95 -0.16 -5.76
CA ILE A 45 10.83 -1.27 -5.36
C ILE A 45 10.69 -2.43 -6.36
N PHE A 46 9.46 -2.83 -6.70
CA PHE A 46 9.22 -3.88 -7.71
C PHE A 46 9.95 -3.60 -9.03
N TRP A 47 9.84 -2.37 -9.56
CA TRP A 47 10.51 -2.01 -10.82
C TRP A 47 12.03 -1.96 -10.68
N VAL A 48 12.56 -1.50 -9.55
CA VAL A 48 14.01 -1.49 -9.29
C VAL A 48 14.55 -2.93 -9.28
N THR A 49 13.80 -3.88 -8.72
CA THR A 49 14.18 -5.30 -8.71
C THR A 49 13.99 -5.94 -10.09
N ASP A 50 12.86 -5.72 -10.80
CA ASP A 50 12.57 -6.35 -12.11
C ASP A 50 13.43 -5.81 -13.26
N LEU A 51 13.81 -4.52 -13.24
CA LEU A 51 14.72 -3.92 -14.24
C LEU A 51 16.18 -4.38 -14.06
N GLY A 52 16.47 -5.16 -13.03
CA GLY A 52 17.77 -5.77 -12.86
C GLY A 52 18.88 -4.80 -12.48
N LEU A 53 18.58 -3.66 -11.82
CA LEU A 53 19.62 -2.84 -11.19
C LEU A 53 20.39 -3.62 -10.10
N LEU A 54 19.86 -4.77 -9.69
CA LEU A 54 20.50 -5.78 -8.83
C LEU A 54 20.71 -7.14 -9.53
N ALA A 55 20.28 -7.31 -10.78
CA ALA A 55 20.32 -8.58 -11.51
C ALA A 55 21.53 -8.69 -12.43
N GLN A 56 22.71 -8.32 -11.93
CA GLN A 56 23.96 -8.80 -12.51
C GLN A 56 24.61 -9.85 -11.59
N GLU A 57 23.81 -10.82 -11.12
CA GLU A 57 24.39 -12.01 -10.50
C GLU A 57 23.48 -13.24 -10.52
N GLN A 58 22.92 -13.56 -11.67
CA GLN A 58 22.69 -14.97 -12.01
C GLN A 58 23.44 -15.26 -13.30
N ALA A 59 24.77 -15.25 -13.19
CA ALA A 59 25.59 -16.08 -14.05
C ALA A 59 25.19 -17.53 -13.75
N ASP A 60 24.66 -18.22 -14.76
CA ASP A 60 24.48 -19.67 -14.78
C ASP A 60 25.63 -20.37 -14.04
N PRO A 61 25.37 -21.19 -13.00
CA PRO A 61 26.43 -22.01 -12.41
C PRO A 61 27.04 -22.98 -13.43
N ASN A 62 26.32 -23.29 -14.51
CA ASN A 62 26.82 -24.10 -15.64
C ASN A 62 27.78 -23.35 -16.58
N SER A 63 27.72 -22.03 -16.66
CA SER A 63 28.65 -21.23 -17.49
C SER A 63 30.03 -21.09 -16.82
N ALA A 64 30.06 -21.08 -15.48
CA ALA A 64 31.31 -21.08 -14.72
C ALA A 64 32.00 -22.45 -14.72
N GLN A 65 31.25 -23.54 -14.86
CA GLN A 65 31.81 -24.90 -14.92
C GLN A 65 32.38 -25.24 -16.29
N ALA A 66 31.78 -24.77 -17.39
CA ALA A 66 32.32 -24.93 -18.74
C ALA A 66 33.67 -24.22 -18.93
N ALA A 67 33.87 -23.07 -18.27
CA ALA A 67 35.15 -22.36 -18.26
C ALA A 67 36.23 -23.03 -17.39
N ARG A 68 35.83 -23.78 -16.34
CA ARG A 68 36.78 -24.51 -15.47
C ARG A 68 37.38 -25.76 -16.09
N THR A 69 36.74 -26.36 -17.10
CA THR A 69 37.30 -27.52 -17.82
C THR A 69 38.35 -27.17 -18.89
N VAL A 70 38.54 -25.89 -19.23
CA VAL A 70 39.53 -25.46 -20.25
C VAL A 70 40.81 -24.89 -19.62
N ALA A 71 40.81 -24.58 -18.32
CA ALA A 71 41.94 -23.96 -17.62
C ALA A 71 42.75 -24.96 -16.77
N ALA A 72 43.06 -26.14 -17.32
CA ALA A 72 44.06 -27.05 -16.75
C ALA A 72 45.49 -26.56 -17.08
N ASP A 73 45.85 -25.37 -16.60
CA ASP A 73 47.22 -24.86 -16.63
C ASP A 73 47.69 -24.67 -15.17
N PRO A 74 48.67 -25.45 -14.68
CA PRO A 74 49.01 -25.53 -13.25
C PRO A 74 49.76 -24.31 -12.67
N ASN A 75 49.85 -23.18 -13.37
CA ASN A 75 50.67 -22.04 -12.91
C ASN A 75 49.99 -20.66 -12.89
N ALA A 76 48.66 -20.61 -12.71
CA ALA A 76 47.98 -19.35 -12.45
C ALA A 76 47.93 -19.04 -10.95
N THR A 77 48.75 -18.08 -10.51
CA THR A 77 48.67 -17.43 -9.20
C THR A 77 47.25 -16.88 -8.99
N SER A 78 46.47 -17.50 -8.10
CA SER A 78 45.16 -17.02 -7.71
C SER A 78 45.30 -15.73 -6.88
N LEU A 79 45.01 -14.59 -7.49
CA LEU A 79 44.71 -13.37 -6.73
C LEU A 79 43.39 -13.59 -5.96
N PRO A 80 43.28 -13.13 -4.70
CA PRO A 80 42.00 -13.12 -4.02
C PRO A 80 41.12 -12.10 -4.73
N VAL A 81 40.17 -12.58 -5.53
CA VAL A 81 39.04 -11.75 -5.98
C VAL A 81 38.20 -11.51 -4.73
N THR A 82 38.56 -10.47 -3.97
CA THR A 82 37.71 -9.94 -2.92
C THR A 82 36.51 -9.36 -3.64
N ASN A 83 35.39 -10.11 -3.61
CA ASN A 83 34.09 -9.71 -4.15
C ASN A 83 33.56 -8.48 -3.39
N THR A 84 34.10 -7.31 -3.69
CA THR A 84 33.55 -6.03 -3.23
C THR A 84 32.15 -5.81 -3.82
N ALA A 85 31.86 -6.40 -4.98
CA ALA A 85 30.53 -6.47 -5.58
C ALA A 85 29.53 -7.30 -4.73
N ASP A 86 29.93 -8.44 -4.15
CA ASP A 86 29.08 -9.25 -3.25
C ASP A 86 28.74 -8.52 -1.95
N MET A 87 29.71 -7.81 -1.36
CA MET A 87 29.44 -7.07 -0.13
C MET A 87 28.49 -5.90 -0.36
N LEU A 88 28.63 -5.19 -1.49
CA LEU A 88 27.73 -4.08 -1.83
C LEU A 88 26.33 -4.58 -2.26
N SER A 89 26.23 -5.70 -2.97
CA SER A 89 24.93 -6.31 -3.32
C SER A 89 24.21 -6.85 -2.08
N GLY A 90 24.92 -7.50 -1.16
CA GLY A 90 24.38 -7.99 0.11
C GLY A 90 23.94 -6.87 1.07
N ILE A 91 24.69 -5.76 1.10
CA ILE A 91 24.25 -4.57 1.84
C ILE A 91 22.96 -4.01 1.21
N THR A 92 22.88 -3.91 -0.12
CA THR A 92 21.72 -3.29 -0.78
C THR A 92 20.45 -4.14 -0.64
N SER A 93 20.55 -5.47 -0.69
CA SER A 93 19.40 -6.37 -0.51
C SER A 93 18.82 -6.32 0.91
N VAL A 94 19.68 -6.28 1.93
CA VAL A 94 19.26 -6.17 3.34
C VAL A 94 18.55 -4.84 3.62
N HIS A 95 19.01 -3.74 3.03
CA HIS A 95 18.35 -2.44 3.17
C HIS A 95 17.01 -2.41 2.42
N LEU A 96 16.91 -3.07 1.26
CA LEU A 96 15.69 -3.13 0.47
C LEU A 96 14.60 -3.94 1.17
N ASP A 97 14.96 -5.11 1.71
CA ASP A 97 14.05 -5.96 2.47
C ASP A 97 13.50 -5.23 3.71
N ARG A 98 14.40 -4.59 4.47
CA ARG A 98 14.01 -3.81 5.65
C ARG A 98 13.12 -2.61 5.30
N ALA A 99 13.42 -1.93 4.19
CA ALA A 99 12.60 -0.82 3.71
C ALA A 99 11.19 -1.30 3.28
N LEU A 100 11.11 -2.42 2.57
CA LEU A 100 9.85 -3.00 2.13
C LEU A 100 8.99 -3.44 3.33
N SER A 101 9.58 -4.12 4.30
CA SER A 101 8.92 -4.51 5.55
C SER A 101 8.40 -3.29 6.34
N LEU A 102 9.19 -2.22 6.41
CA LEU A 102 8.79 -0.96 7.05
C LEU A 102 7.61 -0.31 6.31
N ILE A 103 7.69 -0.21 4.98
CA ILE A 103 6.63 0.39 4.15
C ILE A 103 5.33 -0.42 4.28
N ASN A 104 5.41 -1.75 4.24
CA ASN A 104 4.28 -2.65 4.41
C ASN A 104 3.63 -2.45 5.79
N SER A 105 4.43 -2.37 6.85
CA SER A 105 3.97 -2.12 8.22
C SER A 105 3.28 -0.76 8.35
N ILE A 106 3.87 0.29 7.76
CA ILE A 106 3.29 1.64 7.76
C ILE A 106 1.97 1.65 6.96
N ALA A 107 1.94 1.03 5.77
CA ALA A 107 0.74 0.97 4.93
C ALA A 107 -0.42 0.28 5.65
N PHE A 108 -0.15 -0.86 6.31
CA PHE A 108 -1.13 -1.58 7.10
C PHE A 108 -1.65 -0.73 8.27
N LEU A 109 -0.75 -0.14 9.06
CA LEU A 109 -1.11 0.72 10.19
C LEU A 109 -1.96 1.92 9.74
N VAL A 110 -1.58 2.57 8.66
CA VAL A 110 -2.32 3.72 8.09
C VAL A 110 -3.69 3.28 7.57
N ALA A 111 -3.83 2.09 6.98
CA ALA A 111 -5.12 1.57 6.55
C ALA A 111 -6.07 1.29 7.73
N VAL A 112 -5.54 0.74 8.83
CA VAL A 112 -6.31 0.55 10.07
C VAL A 112 -6.76 1.90 10.64
N LEU A 113 -5.85 2.86 10.77
CA LEU A 113 -6.18 4.22 11.22
C LEU A 113 -7.20 4.90 10.31
N LEU A 114 -7.12 4.72 8.99
CA LEU A 114 -8.10 5.23 8.04
C LEU A 114 -9.48 4.61 8.27
N CYS A 115 -9.55 3.30 8.52
CA CYS A 115 -10.80 2.61 8.83
C CYS A 115 -11.45 3.17 10.11
N LEU A 116 -10.66 3.31 11.18
CA LEU A 116 -11.12 3.89 12.45
C LEU A 116 -11.57 5.34 12.28
N THR A 117 -10.82 6.15 11.54
CA THR A 117 -11.15 7.55 11.23
C THR A 117 -12.51 7.65 10.52
N LEU A 118 -12.77 6.75 9.57
CA LEU A 118 -14.05 6.71 8.84
C LEU A 118 -15.20 6.17 9.70
N MET A 119 -14.92 5.24 10.62
CA MET A 119 -15.90 4.76 11.60
C MET A 119 -16.32 5.91 12.54
N PHE A 120 -15.37 6.63 13.13
CA PHE A 120 -15.66 7.78 13.99
C PHE A 120 -16.38 8.90 13.23
N SER A 121 -15.92 9.22 12.01
CA SER A 121 -16.58 10.22 11.17
C SER A 121 -18.03 9.82 10.83
N MET A 122 -18.29 8.53 10.61
CA MET A 122 -19.66 8.02 10.43
C MET A 122 -20.49 8.17 11.70
N MET A 123 -19.95 7.81 12.88
CA MET A 123 -20.66 7.95 14.16
C MET A 123 -21.01 9.41 14.46
N ILE A 124 -20.07 10.34 14.28
CA ILE A 124 -20.32 11.77 14.47
C ILE A 124 -21.41 12.25 13.52
N THR A 125 -21.39 11.80 12.25
CA THR A 125 -22.43 12.17 11.26
C THR A 125 -23.83 11.68 11.69
N ILE A 126 -23.92 10.50 12.32
CA ILE A 126 -25.19 9.95 12.84
C ILE A 126 -25.68 10.78 14.02
N VAL A 127 -24.81 11.04 15.00
CA VAL A 127 -25.17 11.77 16.24
C VAL A 127 -25.56 13.21 15.95
N SER A 128 -24.81 13.88 15.08
CA SER A 128 -25.06 15.28 14.70
C SER A 128 -26.22 15.45 13.72
N ARG A 129 -26.86 14.36 13.27
CA ARG A 129 -27.93 14.35 12.25
C ARG A 129 -27.52 15.03 10.95
N LEU A 130 -26.22 15.05 10.67
CA LEU A 130 -25.63 15.57 9.45
C LEU A 130 -26.08 14.68 8.29
N GLY A 131 -26.90 15.24 7.38
CA GLY A 131 -27.35 14.53 6.19
C GLY A 131 -26.18 14.00 5.34
N GLY A 132 -26.42 12.98 4.50
CA GLY A 132 -25.39 12.43 3.61
C GLY A 132 -24.79 11.09 4.05
N ILE A 133 -25.45 10.41 4.99
CA ILE A 133 -25.06 9.08 5.52
C ILE A 133 -24.78 8.05 4.41
N ARG A 134 -25.52 8.10 3.29
CA ARG A 134 -25.36 7.20 2.13
C ARG A 134 -23.96 7.25 1.52
N HIS A 135 -23.32 8.41 1.52
CA HIS A 135 -22.01 8.58 0.90
C HIS A 135 -20.88 8.16 1.84
N ILE A 136 -21.01 8.45 3.14
CA ILE A 136 -20.01 8.08 4.13
C ILE A 136 -20.04 6.58 4.45
N SER A 137 -21.22 5.95 4.54
CA SER A 137 -21.32 4.49 4.75
C SER A 137 -20.67 3.70 3.61
N ARG A 138 -20.92 4.11 2.36
CA ARG A 138 -20.27 3.50 1.18
C ARG A 138 -18.76 3.78 1.09
N ALA A 139 -18.26 4.82 1.74
CA ALA A 139 -16.83 5.08 1.83
C ALA A 139 -16.19 4.21 2.92
N PHE A 140 -16.86 4.06 4.07
CA PHE A 140 -16.44 3.17 5.16
C PHE A 140 -16.35 1.69 4.71
N PHE A 141 -17.37 1.16 4.04
CA PHE A 141 -17.28 -0.21 3.52
C PHE A 141 -16.16 -0.37 2.50
N LEU A 142 -15.91 0.68 1.69
CA LEU A 142 -14.84 0.65 0.71
C LEU A 142 -13.45 0.68 1.37
N SER A 143 -13.27 1.45 2.46
CA SER A 143 -12.02 1.41 3.22
C SER A 143 -11.81 0.08 3.93
N MET A 144 -12.87 -0.59 4.37
CA MET A 144 -12.77 -1.94 4.94
C MET A 144 -12.31 -2.94 3.86
N ILE A 145 -12.84 -2.84 2.64
CA ILE A 145 -12.37 -3.67 1.52
C ILE A 145 -10.91 -3.35 1.18
N VAL A 146 -10.51 -2.07 1.13
CA VAL A 146 -9.10 -1.70 0.93
C VAL A 146 -8.20 -2.29 2.02
N LEU A 147 -8.62 -2.24 3.28
CA LEU A 147 -7.91 -2.88 4.39
C LEU A 147 -7.77 -4.40 4.16
N VAL A 148 -8.84 -5.07 3.75
CA VAL A 148 -8.83 -6.50 3.40
C VAL A 148 -7.82 -6.78 2.28
N PHE A 149 -7.75 -5.97 1.23
CA PHE A 149 -6.77 -6.18 0.14
C PHE A 149 -5.31 -5.92 0.56
N LEU A 150 -5.10 -5.04 1.55
CA LEU A 150 -3.78 -4.79 2.11
C LEU A 150 -3.30 -5.88 3.07
N VAL A 151 -4.22 -6.62 3.71
CA VAL A 151 -3.83 -7.68 4.64
C VAL A 151 -3.00 -8.74 3.89
N PRO A 152 -1.80 -9.10 4.37
CA PRO A 152 -1.02 -10.20 3.83
C PRO A 152 -1.68 -11.52 4.23
N TRP A 153 -2.72 -11.94 3.49
CA TRP A 153 -3.48 -13.16 3.79
C TRP A 153 -2.62 -14.41 3.81
N HIS A 154 -1.55 -14.46 3.02
CA HIS A 154 -0.59 -15.57 2.98
C HIS A 154 0.05 -15.85 4.35
N ALA A 155 0.25 -14.83 5.19
CA ALA A 155 0.85 -14.99 6.51
C ALA A 155 -0.15 -15.51 7.56
N ILE A 156 -1.46 -15.36 7.30
CA ILE A 156 -2.53 -15.63 8.27
C ILE A 156 -3.26 -16.92 7.93
N LEU A 157 -3.46 -17.15 6.64
CA LEU A 157 -4.13 -18.31 6.09
C LEU A 157 -3.16 -18.85 5.03
N ASP A 158 -2.76 -20.12 5.11
CA ASP A 158 -1.95 -20.81 4.09
C ASP A 158 -2.63 -20.86 2.69
N PHE A 159 -3.64 -20.03 2.44
CA PHE A 159 -4.24 -19.78 1.15
C PHE A 159 -3.29 -18.98 0.26
N SER A 160 -3.14 -19.46 -0.97
CA SER A 160 -2.42 -18.82 -2.08
C SER A 160 -3.07 -17.51 -2.59
N VAL A 161 -3.93 -16.85 -1.81
CA VAL A 161 -4.49 -15.55 -2.16
C VAL A 161 -3.58 -14.48 -1.58
N PHE A 162 -2.75 -13.90 -2.43
CA PHE A 162 -1.76 -12.92 -2.01
C PHE A 162 -2.38 -11.52 -1.94
N GLY A 163 -2.24 -10.87 -0.77
CA GLY A 163 -2.52 -9.45 -0.61
C GLY A 163 -1.56 -8.59 -1.44
N VAL A 164 -1.80 -7.28 -1.49
CA VAL A 164 -0.93 -6.35 -2.25
C VAL A 164 0.45 -6.20 -1.62
N LEU A 165 0.57 -6.41 -0.31
CA LEU A 165 1.84 -6.39 0.39
C LEU A 165 2.58 -7.69 0.08
N PHE A 166 3.70 -7.58 -0.64
CA PHE A 166 4.58 -8.70 -0.95
C PHE A 166 5.88 -8.61 -0.13
N GLU A 167 6.50 -9.76 0.07
CA GLU A 167 7.82 -9.91 0.66
C GLU A 167 8.88 -10.05 -0.43
N LEU A 168 10.14 -9.71 -0.12
CA LEU A 168 11.21 -9.71 -1.12
C LEU A 168 11.56 -11.15 -1.56
N GLU A 169 11.49 -12.12 -0.65
CA GLU A 169 11.76 -13.53 -0.92
C GLU A 169 10.78 -14.11 -1.96
N ASP A 170 9.50 -13.79 -1.79
CA ASP A 170 8.41 -14.14 -2.72
C ASP A 170 8.65 -13.59 -4.13
N LEU A 171 9.20 -12.37 -4.22
CA LEU A 171 9.52 -11.73 -5.49
C LEU A 171 10.68 -12.44 -6.19
N VAL A 172 11.77 -12.74 -5.47
CA VAL A 172 12.95 -13.42 -6.01
C VAL A 172 12.61 -14.84 -6.46
N GLN A 173 11.83 -15.58 -5.66
CA GLN A 173 11.35 -16.91 -6.04
C GLN A 173 10.44 -16.86 -7.28
N SER A 174 9.61 -15.83 -7.40
CA SER A 174 8.75 -15.67 -8.57
C SER A 174 9.52 -15.24 -9.83
N MET A 175 10.69 -14.60 -9.69
CA MET A 175 11.57 -14.29 -10.81
C MET A 175 12.25 -15.53 -11.39
N THR A 176 12.71 -16.47 -10.56
CA THR A 176 13.33 -17.70 -11.08
C THR A 176 12.30 -18.55 -11.85
N ALA A 177 11.04 -18.57 -11.39
CA ALA A 177 9.93 -19.23 -12.09
C ALA A 177 9.47 -18.51 -13.38
N LYS A 178 9.81 -17.22 -13.56
CA LYS A 178 9.45 -16.42 -14.75
C LYS A 178 10.17 -16.92 -16.02
N GLN A 179 11.36 -17.51 -15.85
CA GLN A 179 12.31 -17.77 -16.93
C GLN A 179 11.93 -18.95 -17.83
N ASP A 180 10.96 -19.77 -17.41
CA ASP A 180 10.62 -21.02 -18.11
C ASP A 180 9.47 -20.89 -19.14
N ASN A 181 8.51 -19.97 -18.97
CA ASN A 181 7.30 -19.93 -19.81
C ASN A 181 6.64 -18.53 -19.94
N LEU A 182 6.07 -18.25 -21.12
CA LEU A 182 5.27 -17.03 -21.38
C LEU A 182 4.03 -16.92 -20.46
N TYR A 183 3.39 -18.05 -20.17
CA TYR A 183 2.24 -18.10 -19.26
C TYR A 183 2.65 -17.71 -17.83
N ALA A 184 3.79 -18.20 -17.34
CA ALA A 184 4.34 -17.84 -16.03
C ALA A 184 4.67 -16.34 -15.95
N THR A 185 5.22 -15.78 -17.03
CA THR A 185 5.47 -14.33 -17.13
C THR A 185 4.17 -13.51 -17.05
N SER A 186 3.10 -13.96 -17.72
CA SER A 186 1.81 -13.25 -17.65
C SER A 186 1.20 -13.29 -16.24
N LEU A 187 1.28 -14.44 -15.55
CA LEU A 187 0.80 -14.57 -14.17
C LEU A 187 1.63 -13.75 -13.19
N TYR A 188 2.94 -13.65 -13.39
CA TYR A 188 3.84 -12.80 -12.61
C TYR A 188 3.39 -11.33 -12.66
N TYR A 189 3.29 -10.75 -13.86
CA TYR A 189 2.86 -9.34 -13.99
C TYR A 189 1.39 -9.14 -13.60
N ALA A 190 0.51 -10.11 -13.85
CA ALA A 190 -0.89 -10.03 -13.40
C ALA A 190 -1.00 -9.99 -11.87
N ARG A 191 -0.15 -10.75 -11.15
CA ARG A 191 -0.11 -10.74 -9.68
C ARG A 191 0.45 -9.41 -9.16
N PHE A 192 1.67 -9.05 -9.54
CA PHE A 192 2.34 -7.90 -8.93
C PHE A 192 1.79 -6.55 -9.40
N CYS A 193 1.52 -6.39 -10.69
CA CYS A 193 0.95 -5.13 -11.22
C CYS A 193 -0.58 -5.12 -11.19
N GLY A 194 -1.25 -6.25 -11.41
CA GLY A 194 -2.72 -6.29 -11.50
C GLY A 194 -3.40 -5.99 -10.17
N TYR A 195 -3.04 -6.70 -9.09
CA TYR A 195 -3.62 -6.46 -7.77
C TYR A 195 -3.31 -5.05 -7.25
N TRP A 196 -2.13 -4.52 -7.57
CA TRP A 196 -1.74 -3.15 -7.27
C TRP A 196 -2.64 -2.13 -7.98
N ILE A 197 -2.88 -2.28 -9.29
CA ILE A 197 -3.79 -1.40 -10.06
C ILE A 197 -5.19 -1.43 -9.45
N VAL A 198 -5.71 -2.61 -9.12
CA VAL A 198 -7.06 -2.76 -8.52
C VAL A 198 -7.13 -2.01 -7.19
N THR A 199 -6.09 -2.09 -6.37
CA THR A 199 -6.05 -1.45 -5.06
C THR A 199 -5.90 0.06 -5.17
N LEU A 200 -5.06 0.57 -6.08
CA LEU A 200 -4.99 1.99 -6.39
C LEU A 200 -6.32 2.53 -6.92
N LEU A 201 -7.00 1.78 -7.79
CA LEU A 201 -8.31 2.14 -8.29
C LEU A 201 -9.32 2.24 -7.13
N MET A 202 -9.31 1.29 -6.19
CA MET A 202 -10.17 1.36 -5.00
C MET A 202 -9.83 2.57 -4.12
N ILE A 203 -8.55 2.88 -3.89
CA ILE A 203 -8.12 4.08 -3.15
C ILE A 203 -8.63 5.35 -3.85
N PHE A 204 -8.54 5.43 -5.18
CA PHE A 204 -9.04 6.57 -5.93
C PHE A 204 -10.57 6.71 -5.85
N ILE A 205 -11.30 5.59 -5.96
CA ILE A 205 -12.76 5.58 -5.77
C ILE A 205 -13.11 6.02 -4.34
N LEU A 206 -12.33 5.61 -3.34
CA LEU A 206 -12.47 6.03 -1.95
C LEU A 206 -12.28 7.54 -1.81
N GLN A 207 -11.21 8.12 -2.40
CA GLN A 207 -10.99 9.56 -2.42
C GLN A 207 -12.16 10.32 -3.08
N ALA A 208 -12.62 9.86 -4.25
CA ALA A 208 -13.71 10.50 -4.98
C ALA A 208 -15.04 10.48 -4.21
N ARG A 209 -15.30 9.40 -3.45
CA ARG A 209 -16.49 9.31 -2.59
C ARG A 209 -16.40 10.23 -1.38
N LEU A 210 -15.23 10.28 -0.75
CA LEU A 210 -14.99 11.18 0.38
C LEU A 210 -15.05 12.65 -0.02
N GLY A 211 -14.57 12.99 -1.23
CA GLY A 211 -14.72 14.33 -1.81
C GLY A 211 -16.18 14.68 -2.13
N ARG A 212 -17.01 13.70 -2.54
CA ARG A 212 -18.45 13.92 -2.75
C ARG A 212 -19.20 14.16 -1.46
N TRP A 213 -18.95 13.34 -0.42
CA TRP A 213 -19.53 13.56 0.91
C TRP A 213 -19.18 14.96 1.44
N ALA A 214 -17.91 15.34 1.33
CA ALA A 214 -17.44 16.59 1.90
C ALA A 214 -17.90 17.84 1.12
N ARG A 215 -18.33 17.68 -0.14
CA ARG A 215 -19.05 18.70 -0.92
C ARG A 215 -20.54 18.74 -0.57
N ALA A 216 -21.19 17.60 -0.40
CA ALA A 216 -22.58 17.51 0.01
C ALA A 216 -22.82 18.15 1.39
N MET A 217 -21.85 18.01 2.30
CA MET A 217 -21.90 18.62 3.62
C MET A 217 -21.80 20.15 3.57
N ARG A 218 -20.82 20.71 2.83
CA ARG A 218 -20.68 22.18 2.68
C ARG A 218 -21.94 22.82 2.09
N ARG A 219 -22.53 22.21 1.07
CA ARG A 219 -23.77 22.73 0.46
C ARG A 219 -24.93 22.81 1.43
N ARG A 220 -24.98 21.99 2.49
CA ARG A 220 -26.04 22.09 3.50
C ARG A 220 -25.75 23.14 4.57
N LEU A 221 -24.47 23.40 4.85
CA LEU A 221 -24.03 24.49 5.74
C LEU A 221 -24.23 25.87 5.13
N GLU A 222 -24.11 26.00 3.82
CA GLU A 222 -24.35 27.27 3.12
C GLU A 222 -25.84 27.60 2.97
N ILE A 223 -26.75 26.66 3.27
CA ILE A 223 -28.21 26.82 3.14
C ILE A 223 -28.90 27.10 4.48
N ILE A 224 -28.25 26.81 5.61
CA ILE A 224 -28.74 27.07 6.98
C ILE A 224 -28.11 28.36 7.48
#